data_AF-A0A2Z6D480-F1
#
_entry.id   AF-A0A2Z6D480-F1
#
_cell.length_a   1.000
_cell.length_b   1.000
_cell.length_c   1.000
_cell.angle_alpha   90.00
_cell.angle_beta   90.00
_cell.angle_gamma   90.00
#
_symmetry.space_group_name_H-M   'P 1'
#
loop_
_entity.id
_entity.type
_entity.pdbx_description
1 polymer ?
#
loop_
_entity_poly.entity_id
_entity_poly.type
_entity_poly.pdbx_seq_one_letter_code
_entity_poly.pdbx_strand_id
1 'polypeptide(L)'
;MPQITITQQLRSVEIDFYNYEIYDGQKLIARITYDHKDLTQPWVVEVNNQEVFRRAWWQKCFDDISWYYKKGTLPVQQEEIPAATTGNEIMCEVARYCEIFGLEISDDDSIYRDGQKLGQVGCTNGQLWYIRASSNHRQNVASARNAVVALSGVQPIFFESLMDKPFDQITSEELLMLGEYEPVQELVAA
;
A
#
# COMPACT_ATOMS: atom_id res chain seq x y z
N MET A 1 -16.33 -36.94 -27.65
CA MET A 1 -15.29 -36.68 -26.64
C MET A 1 -15.94 -35.86 -25.53
N PRO A 2 -15.93 -36.30 -24.26
CA PRO A 2 -16.49 -35.48 -23.19
C PRO A 2 -15.58 -34.25 -22.99
N GLN A 3 -16.19 -33.07 -23.04
CA GLN A 3 -15.50 -31.83 -22.70
C GLN A 3 -15.28 -31.83 -21.18
N ILE A 4 -14.03 -31.78 -20.75
CA ILE A 4 -13.66 -31.62 -19.34
C ILE A 4 -13.94 -30.15 -19.02
N THR A 5 -15.11 -29.86 -18.48
CA THR A 5 -15.40 -28.56 -17.88
C THR A 5 -14.59 -28.47 -16.60
N ILE A 6 -13.40 -27.85 -16.67
CA ILE A 6 -12.62 -27.54 -15.46
C ILE A 6 -13.49 -26.58 -14.65
N THR A 7 -14.14 -27.11 -13.61
CA THR A 7 -14.84 -26.26 -12.65
C THR A 7 -13.73 -25.56 -11.88
N GLN A 8 -13.51 -24.27 -12.13
CA GLN A 8 -12.65 -23.47 -11.26
C GLN A 8 -13.26 -23.54 -9.85
N GLN A 9 -12.63 -24.35 -9.00
CA GLN A 9 -13.08 -24.58 -7.64
C GLN A 9 -12.44 -23.51 -6.77
N LEU A 10 -13.26 -22.76 -6.05
CA LEU A 10 -12.78 -21.80 -5.06
C LEU A 10 -11.88 -22.53 -4.06
N ARG A 11 -10.76 -21.91 -3.73
CA ARG A 11 -9.78 -22.42 -2.78
C ARG A 11 -9.85 -21.59 -1.50
N SER A 12 -9.96 -22.24 -0.35
CA SER A 12 -9.70 -21.60 0.94
C SER A 12 -8.22 -21.68 1.30
N VAL A 13 -7.70 -20.62 1.91
CA VAL A 13 -6.39 -20.54 2.55
C VAL A 13 -6.64 -20.14 4.00
N GLU A 14 -6.25 -20.98 4.94
CA GLU A 14 -6.26 -20.65 6.36
C GLU A 14 -5.06 -19.76 6.66
N ILE A 15 -5.31 -18.52 7.09
CA ILE A 15 -4.28 -17.59 7.55
C ILE A 15 -3.97 -17.88 9.02
N ASP A 16 -5.03 -18.03 9.81
CA ASP A 16 -5.03 -18.56 11.16
C ASP A 16 -6.39 -19.18 11.50
N PHE A 17 -6.55 -19.65 12.75
CA PHE A 17 -7.78 -20.32 13.18
C PHE A 17 -9.06 -19.49 12.99
N TYR A 18 -8.96 -18.17 13.04
CA TYR A 18 -10.07 -17.21 12.99
C TYR A 18 -10.16 -16.45 11.65
N ASN A 19 -9.22 -16.67 10.73
CA ASN A 19 -9.09 -15.92 9.49
C ASN A 19 -8.82 -16.83 8.29
N TYR A 20 -9.69 -16.75 7.28
CA TYR A 20 -9.58 -17.50 6.04
C TYR A 20 -9.71 -16.56 4.84
N GLU A 21 -8.92 -16.83 3.79
CA GLU A 21 -9.01 -16.14 2.52
C GLU A 21 -9.48 -17.10 1.42
N ILE A 22 -10.42 -16.64 0.60
CA ILE A 22 -11.04 -17.43 -0.46
C ILE A 22 -10.60 -16.91 -1.82
N TYR A 23 -10.07 -17.80 -2.65
CA TYR A 23 -9.45 -17.47 -3.93
C TYR A 23 -10.13 -18.19 -5.11
N ASP A 24 -10.15 -17.52 -6.25
CA ASP A 24 -10.32 -18.14 -7.57
C ASP A 24 -8.99 -18.01 -8.34
N GLY A 25 -8.26 -19.11 -8.45
CA GLY A 25 -6.86 -19.08 -8.91
C GLY A 25 -5.96 -18.26 -7.98
N GLN A 26 -5.45 -17.13 -8.48
CA GLN A 26 -4.64 -16.17 -7.71
C GLN A 26 -5.47 -14.96 -7.23
N LYS A 27 -6.73 -14.84 -7.65
CA LYS A 27 -7.57 -13.69 -7.34
C LYS A 27 -8.27 -13.90 -6.00
N LEU A 28 -8.06 -12.99 -5.05
CA LEU A 28 -8.83 -12.95 -3.81
C LEU A 28 -10.30 -12.63 -4.13
N ILE A 29 -11.22 -13.35 -3.50
CA ILE A 29 -12.67 -13.23 -3.72
C ILE A 29 -13.40 -12.78 -2.46
N ALA A 30 -12.98 -13.25 -1.28
CA ALA A 30 -13.57 -12.89 0.00
C ALA A 30 -12.63 -13.26 1.17
N ARG A 31 -12.84 -12.63 2.32
CA ARG A 31 -12.27 -13.03 3.61
C ARG A 31 -13.37 -13.57 4.52
N ILE A 32 -13.01 -14.51 5.40
CA ILE A 32 -13.86 -15.00 6.47
C ILE A 32 -13.13 -14.72 7.78
N THR A 33 -13.71 -13.86 8.62
CA THR A 33 -13.15 -13.42 9.90
C THR A 33 -14.04 -13.85 11.05
N TYR A 34 -13.53 -13.80 12.29
CA TYR A 34 -14.29 -14.14 13.49
C TYR A 34 -14.57 -12.89 14.34
N ASP A 35 -15.84 -12.55 14.53
CA ASP A 35 -16.30 -11.52 15.45
C ASP A 35 -16.54 -12.10 16.84
N HIS A 36 -15.65 -11.79 17.79
CA HIS A 36 -15.76 -12.23 19.18
C HIS A 36 -16.96 -11.62 19.94
N LYS A 37 -17.68 -10.65 19.37
CA LYS A 37 -18.82 -10.01 20.03
C LYS A 37 -20.16 -10.72 19.74
N ASP A 38 -20.29 -11.42 18.61
CA ASP A 38 -21.52 -12.12 18.22
C ASP A 38 -21.41 -13.63 18.47
N LEU A 39 -22.07 -14.11 19.52
CA LEU A 39 -22.00 -15.53 19.91
C LEU A 39 -22.88 -16.45 19.05
N THR A 40 -23.79 -15.90 18.24
CA THR A 40 -24.74 -16.70 17.45
C THR A 40 -24.28 -16.89 16.02
N GLN A 41 -23.67 -15.87 15.43
CA GLN A 41 -23.16 -15.89 14.06
C GLN A 41 -21.78 -15.22 13.99
N PRO A 42 -20.76 -15.76 14.69
CA PRO A 42 -19.45 -15.10 14.83
C PRO A 42 -18.64 -15.05 13.53
N TRP A 43 -18.93 -15.89 12.54
CA TRP A 43 -18.14 -15.95 11.32
C TRP A 43 -18.65 -14.97 10.29
N VAL A 44 -17.85 -13.96 9.96
CA VAL A 44 -18.22 -12.85 9.09
C VAL A 44 -17.54 -13.03 7.73
N VAL A 45 -18.30 -12.89 6.65
CA VAL A 45 -17.76 -12.82 5.29
C VAL A 45 -17.61 -11.37 4.90
N GLU A 46 -16.40 -11.01 4.51
CA GLU A 46 -16.03 -9.67 4.09
C GLU A 46 -15.55 -9.67 2.64
N VAL A 47 -16.00 -8.67 1.88
CA VAL A 47 -15.50 -8.36 0.54
C VAL A 47 -15.23 -6.87 0.53
N ASN A 48 -14.04 -6.45 0.07
CA ASN A 48 -13.62 -5.04 0.10
C ASN A 48 -13.72 -4.40 1.51
N ASN A 49 -13.36 -5.14 2.56
CA ASN A 49 -13.46 -4.71 3.97
C ASN A 49 -14.89 -4.33 4.42
N GLN A 50 -15.90 -4.78 3.69
CA GLN A 50 -17.30 -4.64 4.05
C GLN A 50 -17.89 -6.01 4.34
N GLU A 51 -18.57 -6.12 5.48
CA GLU A 51 -19.36 -7.30 5.80
C GLU A 51 -20.48 -7.50 4.77
N VAL A 52 -20.53 -8.70 4.19
CA VAL A 52 -21.57 -9.12 3.25
C VAL A 52 -22.63 -9.95 3.96
N PHE A 53 -22.20 -10.92 4.78
CA PHE A 53 -23.08 -11.77 5.59
C PHE A 53 -22.28 -12.50 6.67
N ARG A 54 -22.98 -13.05 7.66
CA ARG A 54 -22.39 -13.84 8.75
C ARG A 54 -23.09 -15.18 9.00
N ARG A 55 -22.39 -16.14 9.64
CA ARG A 55 -22.89 -17.50 9.98
C ARG A 55 -22.32 -18.00 11.30
N ALA A 56 -22.91 -19.07 11.81
CA ALA A 56 -22.47 -19.74 13.02
C ALA A 56 -21.15 -20.54 12.88
N TRP A 57 -20.72 -20.87 11.65
CA TRP A 57 -19.57 -21.77 11.38
C TRP A 57 -18.89 -21.32 10.08
N TRP A 58 -17.55 -21.30 10.04
CA TRP A 58 -16.80 -20.82 8.87
C TRP A 58 -17.06 -21.67 7.61
N GLN A 59 -17.25 -22.98 7.74
CA GLN A 59 -17.53 -23.85 6.59
C GLN A 59 -18.83 -23.43 5.89
N LYS A 60 -19.82 -22.97 6.67
CA LYS A 60 -21.08 -22.50 6.11
C LYS A 60 -20.91 -21.17 5.37
N CYS A 61 -20.01 -20.31 5.82
CA CYS A 61 -19.60 -19.12 5.07
C CYS A 61 -18.98 -19.50 3.72
N PHE A 62 -18.09 -20.50 3.69
CA PHE A 62 -17.47 -20.98 2.44
C PHE A 62 -18.48 -21.55 1.44
N ASP A 63 -19.45 -22.35 1.91
CA ASP A 63 -20.53 -22.88 1.07
C ASP A 63 -21.36 -21.75 0.45
N ASP A 64 -21.70 -20.75 1.25
CA ASP A 64 -22.51 -19.62 0.82
C ASP A 64 -21.73 -18.73 -0.16
N ILE A 65 -20.45 -18.44 0.09
CA ILE A 65 -19.54 -17.75 -0.85
C ILE A 65 -19.53 -18.48 -2.19
N SER A 66 -19.35 -19.81 -2.18
CA SER A 66 -19.33 -20.63 -3.39
C SER A 66 -20.64 -20.53 -4.18
N TRP A 67 -21.77 -20.44 -3.49
CA TRP A 67 -23.08 -20.29 -4.12
C TRP A 67 -23.27 -18.89 -4.72
N TYR A 68 -22.97 -17.82 -3.97
CA TYR A 68 -23.10 -16.43 -4.43
C TYR A 68 -22.13 -16.13 -5.57
N TYR A 69 -20.90 -16.67 -5.51
CA TYR A 69 -19.90 -16.52 -6.57
C TYR A 69 -20.37 -17.16 -7.88
N LYS A 70 -20.86 -18.41 -7.83
CA LYS A 70 -21.41 -19.12 -9.01
C LYS A 70 -22.60 -18.40 -9.63
N LYS A 71 -23.37 -17.66 -8.82
CA LYS A 71 -24.49 -16.85 -9.29
C LYS A 71 -24.09 -15.45 -9.77
N GLY A 72 -22.84 -15.03 -9.59
CA GLY A 72 -22.39 -13.67 -9.88
C GLY A 72 -23.05 -12.60 -8.99
N THR A 73 -23.56 -13.01 -7.81
CA THR A 73 -24.22 -12.11 -6.85
C THR A 73 -23.37 -11.79 -5.64
N LEU A 74 -22.18 -12.41 -5.52
CA LEU A 74 -21.18 -11.98 -4.57
C LEU A 74 -20.62 -10.62 -5.02
N PRO A 75 -20.43 -9.64 -4.11
CA PRO A 75 -19.78 -8.39 -4.47
C PRO A 75 -18.45 -8.66 -5.17
N VAL A 76 -18.14 -7.88 -6.20
CA VAL A 76 -16.88 -8.02 -6.92
C VAL A 76 -15.77 -7.51 -6.01
N GLN A 77 -14.79 -8.37 -5.72
CA GLN A 77 -13.55 -7.94 -5.10
C GLN A 77 -12.92 -6.87 -6.00
N GLN A 78 -12.86 -5.65 -5.49
CA GLN A 78 -12.08 -4.57 -6.06
C GLN A 78 -10.62 -4.96 -5.86
N GLU A 79 -9.77 -4.67 -6.83
CA GLU A 79 -8.33 -4.74 -6.60
C GLU A 79 -8.08 -4.02 -5.29
N GLU A 80 -7.51 -4.73 -4.33
CA GLU A 80 -7.18 -4.16 -3.04
C GLU A 80 -6.08 -3.16 -3.34
N ILE A 81 -6.48 -1.94 -3.71
CA ILE A 81 -5.67 -0.77 -3.51
C ILE A 81 -5.35 -0.88 -2.02
N PRO A 82 -4.08 -1.12 -1.63
CA PRO A 82 -3.70 -1.23 -0.24
C PRO A 82 -4.41 -0.12 0.52
N ALA A 83 -5.04 -0.47 1.64
CA ALA A 83 -5.98 0.40 2.33
C ALA A 83 -5.44 1.83 2.36
N ALA A 84 -6.08 2.73 1.59
CA ALA A 84 -5.72 4.12 1.53
C ALA A 84 -5.97 4.75 2.91
N THR A 85 -5.01 4.58 3.80
CA THR A 85 -4.58 5.66 4.67
C THR A 85 -3.55 6.41 3.85
N THR A 86 -3.98 7.25 2.90
CA THR A 86 -3.08 8.04 2.05
C THR A 86 -2.04 8.81 2.89
N GLY A 87 -2.36 9.10 4.16
CA GLY A 87 -1.38 9.54 5.15
C GLY A 87 -0.31 8.51 5.48
N ASN A 88 -0.67 7.30 5.92
CA ASN A 88 0.29 6.28 6.34
C ASN A 88 1.17 5.78 5.19
N GLU A 89 0.65 5.62 3.97
CA GLU A 89 1.47 5.21 2.83
C GLU A 89 2.52 6.26 2.47
N ILE A 90 2.09 7.53 2.42
CA ILE A 90 3.00 8.66 2.21
C ILE A 90 4.03 8.73 3.34
N MET A 91 3.64 8.49 4.59
CA MET A 91 4.57 8.50 5.73
C MET A 91 5.52 7.29 5.73
N CYS A 92 5.06 6.10 5.29
CA CYS A 92 5.92 4.94 5.06
C CYS A 92 6.94 5.22 3.94
N GLU A 93 6.52 5.91 2.87
CA GLU A 93 7.41 6.32 1.79
C GLU A 93 8.44 7.37 2.27
N VAL A 94 8.00 8.32 3.11
CA VAL A 94 8.90 9.28 3.78
C VAL A 94 9.93 8.53 4.64
N ALA A 95 9.50 7.56 5.45
CA ALA A 95 10.40 6.76 6.29
C ALA A 95 11.43 6.00 5.44
N ARG A 96 11.00 5.36 4.33
CA ARG A 96 11.90 4.70 3.38
C ARG A 96 12.95 5.66 2.82
N TYR A 97 12.55 6.87 2.40
CA TYR A 97 13.50 7.86 1.92
C TYR A 97 14.43 8.36 3.02
N CYS A 98 13.94 8.52 4.25
CA CYS A 98 14.81 8.83 5.39
C CYS A 98 15.91 7.78 5.55
N GLU A 99 15.58 6.49 5.52
CA GLU A 99 16.57 5.40 5.57
C GLU A 99 17.60 5.49 4.43
N ILE A 100 17.15 5.71 3.19
CA ILE A 100 18.03 5.89 2.01
C ILE A 100 18.99 7.06 2.19
N PHE A 101 18.52 8.18 2.76
CA PHE A 101 19.32 9.39 2.96
C PHE A 101 20.11 9.40 4.28
N GLY A 102 20.09 8.31 5.05
CA GLY A 102 20.74 8.21 6.36
C GLY A 102 20.18 9.22 7.37
N LEU A 103 18.86 9.41 7.35
CA LEU A 103 18.13 10.32 8.22
C LEU A 103 17.30 9.53 9.22
N GLU A 104 17.16 10.09 10.41
CA GLU A 104 16.34 9.52 11.47
C GLU A 104 14.98 10.23 11.48
N ILE A 105 13.89 9.47 11.59
CA ILE A 105 12.54 9.98 11.80
C ILE A 105 12.06 9.56 13.19
N SER A 106 11.47 10.49 13.95
CA SER A 106 10.92 10.23 15.29
C SER A 106 9.40 10.08 15.28
N ASP A 107 8.85 9.63 16.41
CA ASP A 107 7.40 9.42 16.60
C ASP A 107 6.53 10.68 16.44
N ASP A 108 7.13 11.88 16.51
CA ASP A 108 6.48 13.17 16.25
C ASP A 108 6.65 13.66 14.79
N ASP A 109 7.04 12.77 13.88
CA ASP A 109 7.32 13.02 12.46
C ASP A 109 8.46 14.04 12.21
N SER A 110 9.32 14.27 13.20
CA SER A 110 10.52 15.10 13.05
C SER A 110 11.65 14.33 12.38
N ILE A 111 12.36 14.97 11.45
CA ILE A 111 13.50 14.39 10.73
C ILE A 111 14.81 14.98 11.25
N TYR A 112 15.79 14.10 11.51
CA TYR A 112 17.11 14.43 12.04
C TYR A 112 18.24 13.87 11.16
N ARG A 113 19.40 14.50 11.28
CA ARG A 113 20.69 13.99 10.81
C ARG A 113 21.73 14.21 11.90
N ASP A 114 22.42 13.16 12.32
CA ASP A 114 23.47 13.22 13.34
C ASP A 114 23.02 13.97 14.63
N GLY A 115 21.77 13.77 15.04
CA GLY A 115 21.17 14.45 16.20
C GLY A 115 20.73 15.91 15.96
N GLN A 116 20.95 16.49 14.78
CA GLN A 116 20.46 17.82 14.40
C GLN A 116 19.08 17.73 13.74
N LYS A 117 18.09 18.46 14.28
CA LYS A 117 16.74 18.55 13.69
C LYS A 117 16.77 19.32 12.37
N LEU A 118 16.34 18.67 11.30
CA LEU A 118 16.24 19.25 9.96
C LEU A 118 14.87 19.86 9.70
N GLY A 119 13.82 19.25 10.26
CA GLY A 119 12.45 19.73 10.13
C GLY A 119 11.43 18.69 10.57
N GLN A 120 10.21 18.86 10.11
CA GLN A 120 9.08 17.98 10.36
C GLN A 120 8.32 17.75 9.06
N VAL A 121 7.77 16.56 8.90
CA VAL A 121 6.90 16.19 7.79
C VAL A 121 5.52 15.83 8.31
N GLY A 122 4.53 15.82 7.43
CA GLY A 122 3.23 15.31 7.78
C GLY A 122 2.32 15.23 6.58
N CYS A 123 1.22 14.49 6.72
CA CYS A 123 0.20 14.38 5.70
C CYS A 123 -1.15 14.79 6.28
N THR A 124 -1.84 15.72 5.62
CA THR A 124 -3.18 16.15 6.03
C THR A 124 -4.10 16.09 4.83
N ASN A 125 -5.19 15.32 4.91
CA ASN A 125 -6.15 15.10 3.81
C ASN A 125 -5.48 14.60 2.51
N GLY A 126 -4.46 13.74 2.64
CA GLY A 126 -3.68 13.25 1.49
C GLY A 126 -2.65 14.25 0.94
N GLN A 127 -2.59 15.48 1.46
CA GLN A 127 -1.60 16.46 1.08
C GLN A 127 -0.37 16.37 1.99
N LEU A 128 0.75 15.94 1.41
CA LEU A 128 2.04 15.95 2.08
C LEU A 128 2.59 17.37 2.24
N TRP A 129 3.19 17.62 3.40
CA TRP A 129 3.84 18.89 3.70
C TRP A 129 5.09 18.70 4.55
N TYR A 130 5.94 19.74 4.56
CA TYR A 130 7.10 19.82 5.44
C TYR A 130 7.25 21.22 6.06
N ILE A 131 7.95 21.28 7.20
CA ILE A 131 8.38 22.50 7.89
C ILE A 131 9.88 22.35 8.16
N ARG A 132 10.71 23.31 7.74
CA ARG A 132 12.15 23.28 8.04
C ARG A 132 12.40 23.72 9.48
N ALA A 133 13.42 23.17 10.15
CA ALA A 133 13.80 23.65 11.48
C ALA A 133 14.19 25.14 11.48
N SER A 134 14.65 25.68 10.35
CA SER A 134 14.97 27.09 10.16
C SER A 134 13.76 27.97 9.77
N SER A 135 12.55 27.42 9.63
CA SER A 135 11.38 28.16 9.15
C SER A 135 10.09 27.60 9.74
N ASN A 136 9.22 28.46 10.26
CA ASN A 136 7.92 28.04 10.78
C ASN A 136 6.84 27.93 9.68
N HIS A 137 7.22 28.00 8.40
CA HIS A 137 6.26 27.96 7.29
C HIS A 137 6.11 26.54 6.74
N ARG A 138 4.85 26.07 6.73
CA ARG A 138 4.47 24.81 6.11
C ARG A 138 4.47 24.93 4.60
N GLN A 139 5.17 24.03 3.92
CA GLN A 139 5.18 23.92 2.46
C GLN A 139 4.54 22.61 2.02
N ASN A 140 3.58 22.68 1.12
CA ASN A 140 2.99 21.50 0.50
C ASN A 140 3.90 20.98 -0.61
N VAL A 141 3.97 19.66 -0.75
CA VAL A 141 4.81 19.00 -1.74
C VAL A 141 4.08 17.85 -2.39
N ALA A 142 4.48 17.52 -3.62
CA ALA A 142 3.83 16.51 -4.43
C ALA A 142 4.24 15.06 -4.08
N SER A 143 5.38 14.85 -3.40
CA SER A 143 5.89 13.50 -3.11
C SER A 143 6.76 13.44 -1.85
N ALA A 144 6.83 12.24 -1.24
CA ALA A 144 7.67 11.93 -0.09
C ALA A 144 9.14 12.26 -0.34
N ARG A 145 9.65 11.88 -1.52
CA ARG A 145 11.00 12.20 -1.98
C ARG A 145 11.28 13.70 -1.91
N ASN A 146 10.37 14.53 -2.45
CA ASN A 146 10.56 15.97 -2.47
C ASN A 146 10.56 16.57 -1.07
N ALA A 147 9.77 16.03 -0.14
CA ALA A 147 9.80 16.42 1.27
C ALA A 147 11.16 16.13 1.91
N VAL A 148 11.65 14.89 1.77
CA VAL A 148 12.91 14.45 2.38
C VAL A 148 14.12 15.18 1.79
N VAL A 149 14.17 15.35 0.46
CA VAL A 149 15.22 16.13 -0.21
C VAL A 149 15.20 17.59 0.23
N ALA A 150 14.01 18.20 0.34
CA ALA A 150 13.89 19.59 0.78
C ALA A 150 14.35 19.81 2.23
N LEU A 151 14.28 18.78 3.08
CA LEU A 151 14.74 18.81 4.47
C LEU A 151 16.21 18.40 4.63
N SER A 152 16.70 17.47 3.82
CA SER A 152 18.07 16.93 3.91
C SER A 152 19.15 17.91 3.45
N GLY A 153 18.77 18.95 2.68
CA GLY A 153 19.69 19.94 2.11
C GLY A 153 20.65 19.35 1.07
N VAL A 154 20.49 18.07 0.72
CA VAL A 154 21.24 17.41 -0.35
C VAL A 154 20.73 17.96 -1.68
N GLN A 155 21.62 18.39 -2.57
CA GLN A 155 21.20 18.78 -3.92
C GLN A 155 20.43 17.59 -4.52
N PRO A 156 19.24 17.81 -5.10
CA PRO A 156 18.52 16.74 -5.76
C PRO A 156 19.47 16.07 -6.75
N ILE A 157 19.73 14.77 -6.55
CA ILE A 157 20.31 13.95 -7.61
C ILE A 157 19.21 13.90 -8.66
N PHE A 158 19.34 14.76 -9.67
CA PHE A 158 18.44 14.76 -10.80
C PHE A 158 18.63 13.43 -11.53
N PHE A 159 17.54 12.84 -11.99
CA PHE A 159 17.58 11.60 -12.76
C PHE A 159 18.57 11.70 -13.95
N GLU A 160 18.66 12.88 -14.55
CA GLU A 160 19.63 13.22 -15.59
C GLU A 160 21.08 13.01 -15.15
N SER A 161 21.46 13.43 -13.93
CA SER A 161 22.82 13.24 -13.43
C SER A 161 23.13 11.78 -13.04
N LEU A 162 22.09 10.97 -12.82
CA LEU A 162 22.21 9.53 -12.60
C LEU A 162 22.37 8.77 -13.94
N MET A 163 21.68 9.23 -15.00
CA MET A 163 21.84 8.69 -16.36
C MET A 163 23.24 8.96 -16.95
N ASP A 164 23.91 10.02 -16.49
CA ASP A 164 25.28 10.35 -16.89
C ASP A 164 26.36 9.52 -16.16
N LYS A 165 25.99 8.72 -15.14
CA LYS A 165 26.93 7.84 -14.44
C LYS A 165 27.12 6.54 -15.22
N PRO A 166 28.36 6.03 -15.33
CA PRO A 166 28.59 4.69 -15.87
C PRO A 166 27.94 3.65 -14.96
N PHE A 167 27.32 2.63 -15.56
CA PHE A 167 26.51 1.62 -14.87
C PHE A 167 27.23 0.95 -13.68
N ASP A 168 28.54 0.75 -13.79
CA ASP A 168 29.38 0.14 -12.74
C ASP A 168 29.60 1.03 -11.50
N GLN A 169 29.18 2.30 -11.57
CA GLN A 169 29.26 3.27 -10.48
C GLN A 169 27.88 3.62 -9.90
N ILE A 170 26.82 2.96 -10.40
CA ILE A 170 25.47 3.10 -9.87
C ILE A 170 25.31 2.06 -8.76
N THR A 171 25.04 2.53 -7.56
CA THR A 171 24.77 1.66 -6.39
C THR A 171 23.43 0.96 -6.53
N SER A 172 23.23 -0.15 -5.80
CA SER A 172 21.96 -0.88 -5.79
C SER A 172 20.78 0.00 -5.36
N GLU A 173 21.04 0.94 -4.46
CA GLU A 173 20.09 1.95 -4.00
C GLU A 173 19.75 2.96 -5.10
N GLU A 174 20.73 3.41 -5.88
CA GLU A 174 20.52 4.28 -7.05
C GLU A 174 19.82 3.57 -8.21
N LEU A 175 20.00 2.25 -8.38
CA LEU A 175 19.27 1.44 -9.36
C LEU A 175 17.78 1.31 -9.03
N LEU A 176 17.42 1.18 -7.75
CA LEU A 176 16.01 1.20 -7.33
C LEU A 176 15.35 2.55 -7.64
N MET A 177 16.12 3.64 -7.57
CA MET A 177 15.66 4.99 -7.96
C MET A 177 15.43 5.12 -9.48
N LEU A 178 16.08 4.30 -10.31
CA LEU A 178 15.84 4.23 -11.76
C LEU A 178 14.57 3.42 -12.10
N GLY A 179 14.25 2.41 -11.31
CA GLY A 179 13.11 1.52 -11.52
C GLY A 179 11.74 2.16 -11.23
N GLU A 180 11.70 3.25 -10.47
CA GLU A 180 10.48 4.01 -10.14
C GLU A 180 10.20 5.17 -11.13
N TYR A 181 10.97 5.27 -12.21
CA TYR A 181 10.72 6.27 -13.25
C TYR A 181 9.53 5.88 -14.12
N GLU A 182 8.37 6.48 -13.86
CA GLU A 182 7.36 6.61 -14.91
C GLU A 182 7.74 7.78 -15.82
N PRO A 183 7.94 7.56 -17.13
CA PRO A 183 8.11 8.67 -18.05
C PRO A 183 6.87 9.55 -17.98
N VAL A 184 7.08 10.86 -17.76
CA VAL A 184 6.01 11.84 -17.92
C VAL A 184 5.46 11.62 -19.33
N GLN A 185 4.20 11.16 -19.42
CA GLN A 185 3.51 11.14 -20.70
C GLN A 185 3.43 12.57 -21.17
N GLU A 186 4.33 12.91 -22.09
CA GLU A 186 4.33 14.18 -22.79
C GLU A 186 2.94 14.29 -23.43
N LEU A 187 2.11 15.21 -22.92
CA LEU A 187 0.84 15.56 -23.52
C LEU A 187 1.16 16.14 -24.89
N VAL A 188 1.18 15.28 -25.90
CA VAL A 188 1.23 15.69 -27.29
C VAL A 188 -0.09 16.40 -27.57
N ALA A 189 -0.08 17.72 -27.42
CA ALA A 189 -1.14 18.57 -27.92
C ALA A 189 -1.14 18.44 -29.46
N ALA A 190 -2.19 17.80 -29.99
CA ALA A 190 -2.53 17.80 -31.41
C ALA A 190 -3.68 18.79 -31.66
#